data_AF-A0A839HLM2-F1
#
_entry.id   AF-A0A839HLM2-F1
#
_cell.length_a   1.000
_cell.length_b   1.000
_cell.length_c   1.000
_cell.angle_alpha   90.00
_cell.angle_beta   90.00
_cell.angle_gamma   90.00
#
_symmetry.space_group_name_H-M   'P 1'
#
loop_
_entity.id
_entity.type
_entity.pdbx_description
1 polymer ?
#
loop_
_entity_poly.entity_id
_entity_poly.type
_entity_poly.pdbx_seq_one_letter_code
_entity_poly.pdbx_strand_id
1 'polypeptide(L)'
;MIFDHKQSLNFGGLPAKYTALENAQIVVIPVPYDGTSTWIKGADHGPAAILEASTNMELYDIATDSQLYQLGIYTAPPMIIPDTPEQVFQSV
;
A
#
# COMPACT_ATOMS: atom_id res chain seq x y z
N MET A 1 -13.02 1.67 20.26
CA MET A 1 -12.28 0.46 19.85
C MET A 1 -10.89 0.91 19.48
N ILE A 2 -9.88 0.48 20.23
CA ILE A 2 -8.48 0.85 19.99
C ILE A 2 -7.90 -0.29 19.15
N PHE A 3 -7.58 -0.03 17.89
CA PHE A 3 -6.86 -1.00 17.07
C PHE A 3 -5.40 -1.04 17.56
N ASP A 4 -4.90 -2.23 17.86
CA ASP A 4 -3.49 -2.44 18.19
C ASP A 4 -2.68 -2.25 16.90
N HIS A 5 -2.09 -1.05 16.72
CA HIS A 5 -1.33 -0.62 15.55
C HIS A 5 0.02 -1.36 15.35
N LYS A 6 0.22 -2.53 15.95
CA LYS A 6 1.51 -3.24 15.95
C LYS A 6 1.72 -4.24 14.81
N GLN A 7 0.74 -4.47 13.95
CA GLN A 7 0.93 -5.29 12.75
C GLN A 7 1.08 -4.36 11.55
N SER A 8 2.23 -4.41 10.86
CA SER A 8 2.42 -3.73 9.58
C SER A 8 1.37 -4.23 8.59
N LEU A 9 0.43 -3.36 8.22
CA LEU A 9 -0.63 -3.70 7.26
C LEU A 9 -0.01 -3.90 5.87
N ASN A 10 -0.29 -5.05 5.26
CA ASN A 10 0.01 -5.31 3.85
C ASN A 10 -1.28 -5.22 3.04
N PHE A 11 -1.15 -4.94 1.74
CA PHE A 11 -2.29 -4.82 0.84
C PHE A 11 -3.10 -6.13 0.81
N GLY A 12 -4.39 -6.04 1.13
CA GLY A 12 -5.30 -7.19 1.19
C GLY A 12 -5.23 -8.01 2.48
N GLY A 13 -4.45 -7.59 3.49
CA GLY A 13 -4.38 -8.28 4.79
C GLY A 13 -3.93 -9.75 4.68
N LEU A 14 -2.99 -10.02 3.76
CA LEU A 14 -2.64 -11.37 3.33
C LEU A 14 -1.73 -12.09 4.33
N PRO A 15 -1.82 -13.44 4.40
CA PRO A 15 -0.87 -14.27 5.12
C PRO A 15 0.55 -14.14 4.54
N ALA A 16 1.57 -14.25 5.41
CA ALA A 16 2.98 -14.06 5.06
C ALA A 16 3.49 -14.87 3.85
N LYS A 17 2.92 -16.06 3.60
CA LYS A 17 3.27 -16.89 2.44
C LYS A 17 3.01 -16.25 1.07
N TYR A 18 2.16 -15.22 1.02
CA TYR A 18 1.84 -14.47 -0.20
C TYR A 18 2.48 -13.07 -0.24
N THR A 19 3.29 -12.70 0.76
CA THR A 19 3.78 -11.32 0.91
C THR A 19 5.29 -11.20 0.90
N ALA A 20 6.03 -12.30 0.68
CA ALA A 20 7.49 -12.25 0.61
C ALA A 20 7.96 -11.59 -0.70
N LEU A 21 8.83 -10.58 -0.60
CA LEU A 21 9.35 -9.84 -1.75
C LEU A 21 9.98 -10.76 -2.82
N GLU A 22 10.76 -11.75 -2.38
CA GLU A 22 11.45 -12.70 -3.27
C GLU A 22 10.51 -13.51 -4.18
N ASN A 23 9.25 -13.67 -3.80
CA ASN A 23 8.25 -14.44 -4.54
C ASN A 23 7.12 -13.56 -5.10
N ALA A 24 7.17 -12.24 -4.90
CA ALA A 24 6.11 -11.33 -5.29
C ALA A 24 6.26 -10.90 -6.75
N GLN A 25 5.19 -11.06 -7.53
CA GLN A 25 5.08 -10.46 -8.87
C GLN A 25 4.50 -9.04 -8.82
N ILE A 26 3.88 -8.66 -7.71
CA ILE A 26 3.24 -7.37 -7.50
C ILE A 26 3.89 -6.69 -6.30
N VAL A 27 4.32 -5.44 -6.49
CA VAL A 27 4.92 -4.60 -5.44
C VAL A 27 4.08 -3.34 -5.26
N VAL A 28 3.58 -3.14 -4.04
CA VAL A 28 2.86 -1.94 -3.61
C VAL A 28 3.82 -1.06 -2.83
N ILE A 29 4.04 0.17 -3.29
CA ILE A 29 4.93 1.15 -2.65
C ILE A 29 4.08 2.30 -2.11
N PRO A 30 3.92 2.45 -0.78
CA PRO A 30 3.19 3.57 -0.21
C PRO A 30 4.04 4.85 -0.30
N VAL A 31 3.57 5.84 -1.06
CA VAL A 31 4.21 7.16 -1.21
C VAL A 31 3.30 8.24 -0.61
N PRO A 32 3.46 8.59 0.67
CA PRO A 32 2.60 9.56 1.36
C PRO A 32 2.97 11.02 1.02
N TYR A 33 2.90 11.41 -0.25
CA TYR A 33 3.24 12.77 -0.69
C TYR A 33 2.01 13.68 -0.84
N ASP A 34 2.06 14.86 -0.21
CA ASP A 34 1.04 15.91 -0.37
C ASP A 34 1.64 17.34 -0.44
N GLY A 35 2.87 17.44 -0.96
CA GLY A 35 3.60 18.71 -1.01
C GLY A 35 2.97 19.75 -1.95
N THR A 36 2.32 19.33 -3.03
CA THR A 36 1.83 20.23 -4.10
C THR A 36 0.36 20.62 -3.99
N SER A 37 -0.44 20.03 -3.09
CA SER A 37 -1.86 20.37 -2.96
C SER A 37 -2.07 21.79 -2.43
N THR A 38 -3.01 22.52 -3.03
CA THR A 38 -3.27 23.94 -2.74
C THR A 38 -4.62 24.22 -2.09
N TRP A 39 -5.58 23.29 -2.16
CA TRP A 39 -6.94 23.46 -1.63
C TRP A 39 -7.20 22.63 -0.36
N ILE A 40 -7.17 21.30 -0.47
CA ILE A 40 -7.37 20.39 0.65
C ILE A 40 -6.09 19.58 0.82
N LYS A 41 -5.55 19.58 2.04
CA LYS A 41 -4.44 18.72 2.46
C LYS A 41 -4.96 17.39 3.00
N GLY A 42 -4.12 16.37 2.98
CA GLY A 42 -4.38 15.04 3.54
C GLY A 42 -4.11 13.88 2.59
N ALA A 43 -3.64 14.13 1.36
CA ALA A 43 -3.36 13.06 0.39
C ALA A 43 -2.23 12.11 0.87
N ASP A 44 -1.35 12.61 1.74
CA ASP A 44 -0.31 11.87 2.45
C ASP A 44 -0.87 10.77 3.36
N HIS A 45 -2.10 10.90 3.85
CA HIS A 45 -2.79 9.87 4.63
C HIS A 45 -3.40 8.78 3.73
N GLY A 46 -3.52 9.04 2.43
CA GLY A 46 -4.15 8.15 1.45
C GLY A 46 -3.56 6.74 1.43
N PRO A 47 -2.23 6.56 1.32
CA PRO A 47 -1.63 5.23 1.28
C PRO A 47 -1.96 4.38 2.52
N ALA A 48 -1.92 4.96 3.72
CA ALA A 48 -2.26 4.25 4.95
C ALA A 48 -3.75 3.85 4.97
N ALA A 49 -4.64 4.77 4.60
CA ALA A 49 -6.07 4.52 4.52
C ALA A 49 -6.42 3.44 3.48
N ILE A 50 -5.73 3.41 2.32
CA ILE A 50 -5.89 2.37 1.31
C ILE A 50 -5.47 1.01 1.85
N LEU A 51 -4.33 0.92 2.54
CA LEU A 51 -3.87 -0.35 3.12
C LEU A 51 -4.87 -0.87 4.16
N GLU A 52 -5.36 -0.02 5.05
CA GLU A 52 -6.39 -0.38 6.03
C GLU A 52 -7.69 -0.82 5.36
N ALA A 53 -8.20 -0.06 4.39
CA ALA A 53 -9.43 -0.42 3.69
C ALA A 53 -9.29 -1.74 2.92
N SER A 54 -8.12 -1.99 2.32
CA SER A 54 -7.87 -3.17 1.49
C SER A 54 -8.02 -4.49 2.23
N THR A 55 -7.85 -4.52 3.56
CA THR A 55 -8.01 -5.75 4.36
C THR A 55 -9.45 -6.25 4.41
N ASN A 56 -10.42 -5.42 4.02
CA ASN A 56 -11.84 -5.75 4.01
C ASN A 56 -12.35 -6.10 2.61
N MET A 57 -11.48 -6.16 1.61
CA MET A 57 -11.84 -6.55 0.25
C MET A 57 -11.93 -8.07 0.11
N GLU A 58 -12.80 -8.53 -0.78
CA GLU A 58 -12.77 -9.90 -1.25
C GLU A 58 -11.51 -10.15 -2.09
N LEU A 59 -10.86 -11.30 -1.87
CA LEU A 59 -9.60 -11.65 -2.54
C LEU A 59 -9.80 -12.25 -3.95
N TYR A 60 -11.05 -12.53 -4.32
CA TYR A 60 -11.44 -13.03 -5.63
C TYR A 60 -12.07 -11.89 -6.45
N ASP A 61 -11.57 -11.70 -7.67
CA ASP A 61 -12.15 -10.76 -8.62
C ASP A 61 -13.07 -11.49 -9.62
N ILE A 62 -14.34 -11.10 -9.63
CA ILE A 62 -15.39 -11.69 -10.48
C ILE A 62 -15.15 -11.35 -11.95
N ALA A 63 -14.68 -10.13 -12.26
CA ALA A 63 -14.57 -9.66 -13.63
C ALA A 63 -13.49 -10.40 -14.43
N THR A 64 -12.43 -10.83 -13.75
CA THR A 64 -11.30 -11.56 -14.35
C THR A 64 -11.26 -13.04 -13.97
N ASP A 65 -12.19 -13.52 -13.15
CA ASP A 65 -12.22 -14.88 -12.60
C ASP A 65 -10.87 -15.28 -12.01
N SER A 66 -10.32 -14.43 -11.12
CA SER A 66 -8.94 -14.57 -10.67
C SER A 66 -8.72 -14.27 -9.18
N GLN A 67 -7.60 -14.78 -8.66
CA GLN A 67 -7.15 -14.60 -7.28
C GLN A 67 -5.71 -14.05 -7.28
N LEU A 68 -5.55 -12.77 -7.63
CA LEU A 68 -4.25 -12.15 -7.89
C LEU A 68 -3.26 -12.23 -6.71
N TYR A 69 -3.76 -12.30 -5.48
CA TYR A 69 -2.90 -12.46 -4.30
C TYR A 69 -2.02 -13.72 -4.35
N GLN A 70 -2.41 -14.74 -5.13
CA GLN A 70 -1.63 -15.97 -5.32
C GLN A 70 -0.34 -15.73 -6.11
N LEU A 71 -0.26 -14.64 -6.89
CA LEU A 71 0.95 -14.22 -7.59
C LEU A 71 1.99 -13.56 -6.65
N GLY A 72 1.62 -13.37 -5.39
CA GLY A 72 2.44 -12.69 -4.39
C GLY A 72 2.34 -11.17 -4.49
N ILE A 73 1.96 -10.53 -3.39
CA ILE A 73 1.85 -9.08 -3.25
C ILE A 73 2.73 -8.64 -2.08
N TYR A 74 3.87 -8.02 -2.39
CA TYR A 74 4.72 -7.39 -1.40
C TYR A 74 4.29 -5.94 -1.20
N THR A 75 4.12 -5.53 0.06
CA THR A 75 3.91 -4.13 0.43
C THR A 75 5.19 -3.61 1.06
N ALA A 76 5.83 -2.63 0.42
CA ALA A 76 7.02 -1.98 0.95
C ALA A 76 6.67 -1.13 2.19
N PRO A 77 7.65 -0.87 3.08
CA PRO A 77 7.46 0.15 4.11
C PRO A 77 7.14 1.50 3.46
N PRO A 78 6.34 2.37 4.10
CA PRO A 78 6.08 3.71 3.58
C PRO A 78 7.38 4.47 3.31
N MET A 79 7.43 5.13 2.15
CA MET A 79 8.58 5.93 1.77
C MET A 79 8.76 7.14 2.70
N ILE A 80 10.01 7.44 3.06
CA ILE A 80 10.36 8.73 3.67
C ILE A 80 10.33 9.78 2.58
N ILE A 81 9.47 10.78 2.73
CA ILE A 81 9.17 11.77 1.70
C ILE A 81 10.18 12.92 1.72
N PRO A 82 10.90 13.16 0.62
CA PRO A 82 11.75 14.33 0.45
C PRO A 82 10.97 15.65 0.31
N ASP A 83 11.69 16.77 0.40
CA ASP A 83 11.08 18.10 0.46
C ASP A 83 10.46 18.57 -0.86
N THR A 84 11.03 18.16 -2.01
CA THR A 84 10.56 18.61 -3.34
C THR A 84 9.91 17.48 -4.15
N PRO A 85 8.94 17.80 -5.03
CA PRO A 85 8.33 16.80 -5.91
C PRO A 85 9.35 16.04 -6.77
N GLU A 86 10.40 16.72 -7.23
CA GLU A 86 11.45 16.12 -8.06
C GLU A 86 12.24 15.05 -7.29
N GLN A 87 12.55 15.32 -6.02
CA GLN A 87 13.25 14.38 -5.16
C GLN A 87 12.39 13.16 -4.84
N VAL A 88 11.07 13.36 -4.64
CA VAL A 88 10.12 12.25 -4.47
C VAL A 88 10.13 11.35 -5.70
N PHE A 89 10.05 11.92 -6.91
CA PHE A 89 10.08 11.18 -8.16
C PHE A 89 11.39 10.38 -8.36
N GLN A 90 12.52 10.89 -7.89
CA GLN A 90 13.81 10.19 -7.97
C GLN A 90 13.96 9.06 -6.94
N SER A 91 13.11 9.02 -5.91
CA SER A 91 13.21 8.09 -4.79
C SER A 91 12.30 6.86 -4.94
N VAL A 92 11.38 6.87 -5.92
CA VAL A 92 10.51 5.74 -6.30
C VAL A 92 11.17 4.83 -7.32
#